data_AF-A0A1J3CUB9-F1
#
_entry.id   AF-A0A1J3CUB9-F1
#
_cell.length_a   1.000
_cell.length_b   1.000
_cell.length_c   1.000
_cell.angle_alpha   90.00
_cell.angle_beta   90.00
_cell.angle_gamma   90.00
#
_symmetry.space_group_name_H-M   'P 1'
#
loop_
_entity.id
_entity.type
_entity.pdbx_description
1 polymer ?
#
loop_
_entity_poly.entity_id
_entity_poly.type
_entity_poly.pdbx_seq_one_letter_code
_entity_poly.pdbx_strand_id
1 'polypeptide(L)'
;VDETHIDDPEDVKPEGYDEIPAEINDPEAAKPADWDDELDGEWEAPKVPNPEFKGPWRAKRIPNPAYKGAWVHPLIANPNYVADPTIYS
;
A
#
# COMPACT_ATOMS: atom_id res chain seq x y z
N VAL A 1 9.00 14.06 14.79
CA VAL A 1 8.57 12.86 14.06
C VAL A 1 9.51 12.69 12.88
N ASP A 2 9.88 11.44 12.58
CA ASP A 2 10.85 11.15 11.52
C ASP A 2 10.18 10.95 10.15
N GLU A 3 8.88 10.71 10.13
CA GLU A 3 8.11 10.53 8.90
C GLU A 3 7.92 11.86 8.16
N THR A 4 8.38 11.91 6.91
CA THR A 4 8.26 13.09 6.03
C THR A 4 6.85 13.32 5.51
N HIS A 5 6.05 12.24 5.43
CA HIS A 5 4.67 12.26 4.96
C HIS A 5 3.80 11.44 5.90
N ILE A 6 2.60 11.92 6.16
CA ILE A 6 1.56 11.23 6.94
C ILE A 6 0.38 10.89 6.03
N ASP A 7 -0.44 9.95 6.47
CA ASP A 7 -1.74 9.71 5.83
C ASP A 7 -2.62 10.96 6.01
N ASP A 8 -3.30 11.35 4.93
CA ASP A 8 -4.19 12.50 4.90
C ASP A 8 -5.41 12.22 5.79
N PRO A 9 -5.61 12.97 6.88
CA PRO A 9 -6.75 12.75 7.78
C PRO A 9 -8.10 13.08 7.13
N GLU A 10 -8.11 13.87 6.05
CA GLU A 10 -9.32 14.24 5.31
C GLU A 10 -9.62 13.27 4.16
N ASP A 11 -8.63 12.47 3.72
CA ASP A 11 -8.84 11.44 2.70
C ASP A 11 -9.42 10.20 3.37
N VAL A 12 -10.75 10.10 3.33
CA VAL A 12 -11.49 8.97 3.90
C VAL A 12 -11.74 7.88 2.86
N LYS A 13 -11.81 6.63 3.33
CA LYS A 13 -12.23 5.53 2.49
C LYS A 13 -13.65 5.79 1.97
N PRO A 14 -13.90 5.72 0.65
CA PRO A 14 -15.25 5.86 0.12
C PRO A 14 -16.16 4.75 0.64
N GLU A 15 -17.43 5.08 0.85
CA GLU A 15 -18.46 4.10 1.17
C GLU A 15 -18.55 3.05 0.04
N GLY A 16 -18.70 1.78 0.42
CA GLY A 16 -18.75 0.67 -0.54
C GLY A 16 -17.41 0.24 -1.15
N TYR A 17 -16.29 0.91 -0.87
CA TYR A 17 -14.98 0.51 -1.44
C TYR A 17 -14.57 -0.92 -1.02
N ASP A 18 -14.78 -1.28 0.24
CA ASP A 18 -14.47 -2.63 0.75
C ASP A 18 -15.49 -3.69 0.33
N GLU A 19 -16.65 -3.26 -0.19
CA GLU A 19 -17.70 -4.15 -0.68
C GLU A 19 -17.44 -4.61 -2.12
N ILE A 20 -16.54 -3.93 -2.84
CA ILE A 20 -16.14 -4.32 -4.19
C ILE A 20 -15.35 -5.63 -4.10
N PRO A 21 -15.87 -6.76 -4.61
CA PRO A 21 -15.17 -8.03 -4.54
C PRO A 21 -13.98 -8.03 -5.50
N ALA A 22 -12.91 -8.73 -5.12
CA ALA A 22 -11.73 -8.87 -5.98
C ALA A 22 -12.01 -9.66 -7.27
N GLU A 23 -13.01 -10.54 -7.23
CA GLU A 23 -13.42 -11.38 -8.35
C GLU A 23 -14.94 -11.29 -8.52
N ILE A 24 -15.37 -11.20 -9.78
CA ILE A 24 -16.77 -11.23 -10.18
C ILE A 24 -17.00 -12.44 -11.09
N ASN A 25 -18.24 -12.94 -11.17
CA ASN A 25 -18.57 -13.94 -12.17
C ASN A 25 -18.38 -13.34 -13.56
N ASP A 26 -17.77 -14.11 -14.47
CA ASP A 26 -17.51 -13.68 -15.84
C ASP A 26 -18.83 -13.37 -16.57
N PRO A 27 -19.09 -12.11 -16.94
CA PRO A 27 -20.31 -11.75 -17.65
C PRO A 27 -20.33 -12.26 -19.10
N GLU A 28 -19.18 -12.63 -19.66
CA GLU A 28 -19.07 -13.19 -21.01
C GLU A 28 -19.15 -14.72 -21.01
N ALA A 29 -19.01 -15.36 -19.85
CA ALA A 29 -19.18 -16.80 -19.74
C ALA A 29 -20.66 -17.18 -19.87
N ALA A 30 -20.93 -18.09 -20.79
CA ALA A 30 -22.23 -18.72 -20.96
C ALA A 30 -22.12 -20.22 -20.66
N LYS A 31 -23.21 -20.80 -20.15
CA LYS A 31 -23.34 -22.25 -20.00
C LYS A 31 -23.07 -22.92 -21.38
N PRO A 32 -22.15 -23.89 -21.46
CA PRO A 32 -21.88 -24.63 -22.69
C PRO A 32 -23.14 -25.33 -23.22
N ALA A 33 -23.26 -25.45 -24.55
CA ALA A 33 -24.40 -26.10 -25.17
C ALA A 33 -24.52 -27.60 -24.82
N ASP A 34 -23.40 -28.24 -24.50
CA ASP A 34 -23.32 -29.66 -24.11
C ASP A 34 -23.43 -29.88 -22.59
N TRP A 35 -23.76 -28.85 -21.79
CA TRP A 35 -23.90 -28.96 -20.34
C TRP A 35 -25.26 -29.56 -19.95
N ASP A 36 -25.27 -30.56 -19.07
CA ASP A 36 -26.49 -31.19 -18.56
C ASP A 36 -26.64 -30.96 -17.04
N ASP A 37 -27.62 -30.15 -16.62
CA ASP A 37 -27.80 -29.82 -15.20
C ASP A 37 -28.22 -31.04 -14.34
N GLU A 38 -28.77 -32.10 -14.93
CA GLU A 38 -29.18 -33.31 -14.21
C GLU A 38 -28.00 -34.28 -14.00
N LEU A 39 -27.05 -34.30 -14.92
CA LEU A 39 -25.86 -35.17 -14.86
C LEU A 39 -24.62 -34.45 -14.29
N ASP A 40 -24.39 -33.20 -14.67
CA ASP A 40 -23.24 -32.38 -14.29
C ASP A 40 -23.54 -31.41 -13.12
N GLY A 41 -24.82 -31.15 -12.82
CA GLY A 41 -25.27 -30.22 -11.78
C GLY A 41 -25.44 -28.78 -12.27
N GLU A 42 -25.84 -27.87 -11.37
CA GLU A 42 -26.00 -26.45 -11.74
C GLU A 42 -24.66 -25.83 -12.17
N TRP A 43 -24.63 -25.29 -13.40
CA TRP A 43 -23.46 -24.58 -13.90
C TRP A 43 -23.22 -23.27 -13.16
N GLU A 44 -21.99 -23.05 -12.71
CA GLU A 44 -21.51 -21.79 -12.19
C GLU A 44 -20.50 -21.14 -13.16
N ALA A 45 -20.69 -19.84 -13.42
CA ALA A 45 -19.75 -19.09 -14.24
C ALA A 45 -18.36 -19.01 -13.57
N PRO A 46 -17.27 -19.04 -14.35
CA PRO A 46 -15.93 -18.81 -13.82
C PRO A 46 -15.82 -17.42 -13.21
N LYS A 47 -14.99 -17.29 -12.18
CA LYS A 47 -14.68 -15.99 -11.57
C LYS A 47 -13.53 -15.33 -12.31
N VAL A 48 -13.67 -14.04 -12.60
CA VAL A 48 -12.67 -13.20 -13.26
C VAL A 48 -12.31 -12.01 -12.38
N PRO A 49 -11.08 -11.44 -12.53
CA PRO A 49 -10.68 -10.26 -11.77
C PRO A 49 -11.64 -9.09 -12.01
N ASN A 50 -12.12 -8.49 -10.94
CA ASN A 50 -13.00 -7.34 -11.01
C ASN A 50 -12.20 -6.08 -11.40
N PRO A 51 -12.46 -5.45 -12.56
CA PRO A 51 -11.75 -4.23 -12.96
C PRO A 51 -11.98 -3.04 -12.02
N GLU A 52 -13.09 -3.05 -11.27
CA GLU A 52 -13.41 -2.01 -10.28
C GLU A 52 -12.66 -2.21 -8.95
N PHE A 53 -12.11 -3.41 -8.70
CA PHE A 53 -11.36 -3.68 -7.48
C PHE A 53 -9.97 -3.05 -7.54
N LYS A 54 -9.80 -1.95 -6.80
CA LYS A 54 -8.54 -1.19 -6.75
C LYS A 54 -7.56 -1.69 -5.67
N GLY A 55 -7.81 -2.88 -5.10
CA GLY A 55 -7.03 -3.42 -3.99
C GLY A 55 -7.38 -2.77 -2.64
N PRO A 56 -6.68 -3.12 -1.55
CA PRO A 56 -6.93 -2.54 -0.23
C PRO A 56 -6.76 -1.02 -0.27
N TRP A 57 -7.76 -0.28 0.22
CA TRP A 57 -7.71 1.18 0.26
C TRP A 57 -6.54 1.66 1.11
N ARG A 58 -5.87 2.71 0.64
CA ARG A 58 -4.84 3.43 1.39
C ARG A 58 -5.07 4.93 1.21
N ALA A 59 -5.03 5.66 2.31
CA ALA A 59 -5.11 7.12 2.30
C ALA A 59 -3.98 7.72 1.46
N LYS A 60 -4.25 8.87 0.84
CA LYS A 60 -3.21 9.68 0.23
C LYS A 60 -2.19 10.11 1.28
N ARG A 61 -0.92 10.17 0.88
CA ARG A 61 0.15 10.66 1.75
C ARG A 61 0.40 12.14 1.49
N ILE A 62 0.31 12.95 2.54
CA ILE A 62 0.54 14.39 2.51
C ILE A 62 1.80 14.76 3.30
N PRO A 63 2.49 15.87 2.99
CA PRO A 63 3.65 16.33 3.75
C PRO A 63 3.30 16.50 5.23
N ASN A 64 4.14 15.97 6.10
CA ASN A 64 3.92 16.01 7.54
C ASN A 64 4.33 17.39 8.11
N PRO A 65 3.38 18.23 8.58
CA PRO A 65 3.71 19.54 9.13
C PRO A 65 4.55 19.49 10.41
N ALA A 66 4.57 18.34 11.10
CA ALA A 66 5.38 18.13 12.30
C ALA A 66 6.80 17.61 11.99
N TYR A 67 7.11 17.28 10.73
CA TYR A 67 8.44 16.84 10.33
C TYR A 67 9.42 18.00 10.36
N LYS A 68 10.51 17.87 11.11
CA LYS A 68 11.51 18.93 11.34
C LYS A 68 12.82 18.70 10.57
N GLY A 69 12.81 17.82 9.57
CA GLY A 69 14.02 17.37 8.90
C GLY A 69 14.67 16.17 9.60
N ALA A 70 15.68 15.59 8.95
CA ALA A 70 16.49 14.55 9.55
C ALA A 70 17.16 15.12 10.80
N TRP A 71 17.05 14.42 11.93
CA TRP A 71 17.74 14.83 13.14
C TRP A 71 19.24 14.83 12.90
N VAL A 72 19.89 15.95 13.22
CA VAL A 72 21.34 16.09 13.16
C VAL A 72 21.85 16.09 14.60
N HIS A 73 22.75 15.17 14.91
CA HIS A 73 23.35 15.12 16.24
C HIS A 73 24.17 16.40 16.49
N PRO A 74 24.17 16.94 17.72
CA PRO A 74 25.04 18.05 18.04
C PRO A 74 26.50 17.63 17.88
N LEU A 75 27.31 18.53 17.32
CA LEU A 75 28.76 18.36 17.31
C LEU A 75 29.28 18.70 18.70
N ILE A 76 29.74 17.67 19.42
CA ILE A 76 30.37 17.82 20.74
C ILE A 76 31.88 17.69 20.52
N ALA A 77 32.65 18.64 21.07
CA ALA A 77 34.10 18.57 21.04
C ALA A 77 34.55 17.27 21.71
N ASN A 78 35.34 16.45 21.01
CA ASN A 78 35.86 15.21 21.57
C ASN A 78 36.86 15.55 22.69
N PRO A 79 36.56 15.27 23.97
CA PRO A 79 37.45 15.61 25.09
C PRO A 79 38.76 14.82 25.06
N ASN A 80 38.80 13.71 24.34
CA ASN A 80 39.99 12.86 24.19
C ASN A 80 40.80 13.21 22.93
N TYR A 81 40.41 14.22 22.15
CA TYR A 81 41.19 14.63 20.98
C TYR A 81 42.45 15.38 21.41
N VAL A 82 43.61 14.83 21.03
CA VAL A 82 44.91 15.48 21.19
C VAL A 82 45.55 15.53 19.81
N ALA A 83 45.93 16.73 19.38
CA ALA A 83 46.66 16.91 18.12
C ALA A 83 48.09 16.41 18.28
N ASP A 84 48.49 15.41 17.50
CA ASP A 84 49.86 14.90 17.48
C ASP A 84 50.63 15.51 16.29
N PRO A 85 51.61 16.40 16.52
CA PRO A 85 52.38 17.04 15.46
C PRO A 85 53.37 16.10 14.78
N THR A 86 53.61 14.90 15.32
CA THR A 86 54.61 13.95 14.80
C THR A 86 54.07 13.01 13.73
N ILE A 87 52.76 12.98 13.48
CA ILE A 87 52.12 12.08 12.51
C ILE A 87 52.61 12.29 11.06
N TYR A 88 53.14 13.47 10.74
CA TYR A 88 53.64 13.83 9.41
C TYR A 88 55.15 14.13 9.38
N SER A 89 55.87 13.82 10.46
CA SER A 89 57.33 14.06 10.58
C SER A 89 58.15 12.86 10.12
#